data_AF-A0A8S2WJU1-F1
#
_entry.id   AF-A0A8S2WJU1-F1
#
_cell.length_a   1.000
_cell.length_b   1.000
_cell.length_c   1.000
_cell.angle_alpha   90.00
_cell.angle_beta   90.00
_cell.angle_gamma   90.00
#
_symmetry.space_group_name_H-M   'P 1'
#
loop_
_entity.id
_entity.type
_entity.pdbx_description
1 polymer ?
#
loop_
_entity_poly.entity_id
_entity_poly.type
_entity_poly.pdbx_seq_one_letter_code
_entity_poly.pdbx_strand_id
1 'polypeptide(L)'
;EQFSDFADELEPPLRIPKPNQLLLVAMDLPICEDDRMHCVNILDGLTKHFLGTLDVSALGTGTNIAIDMKKDRPKDYRPIATTLQRQR
;
A
#
# COMPACT_ATOMS: atom_id res chain seq x y z
N GLU A 1 -3.67 12.38 6.81
CA GLU A 1 -3.61 13.45 5.79
C GLU A 1 -2.48 13.27 4.77
N GLN A 2 -1.20 13.41 5.10
CA GLN A 2 -0.11 13.39 4.10
C GLN A 2 -0.13 12.20 3.11
N PHE A 3 -0.45 10.99 3.59
CA PHE A 3 -0.58 9.81 2.72
C PHE A 3 -1.82 9.84 1.82
N SER A 4 -2.91 10.44 2.30
CA SER A 4 -4.15 10.64 1.53
C SER A 4 -3.95 11.65 0.40
N ASP A 5 -3.23 12.74 0.67
CA ASP A 5 -2.83 13.72 -0.34
C ASP A 5 -1.92 13.08 -1.40
N PHE A 6 -0.88 12.37 -0.94
CA PHE A 6 0.03 11.65 -1.82
C PHE A 6 -0.70 10.69 -2.78
N ALA A 7 -1.64 9.88 -2.26
CA ALA A 7 -2.37 8.93 -3.08
C ALA A 7 -3.30 9.59 -4.12
N ASP A 8 -3.82 10.80 -3.85
CA ASP A 8 -4.65 11.56 -4.80
C ASP A 8 -3.80 12.30 -5.85
N GLU A 9 -2.58 12.70 -5.51
CA GLU A 9 -1.63 13.37 -6.42
C GLU A 9 -0.94 12.42 -7.41
N LEU A 10 -0.97 11.11 -7.17
CA LEU A 10 -0.42 10.13 -8.11
C LEU A 10 -1.10 10.21 -9.48
N GLU A 11 -0.38 9.81 -10.52
CA GLU A 11 -0.94 9.71 -11.87
C GLU A 11 -1.71 8.39 -12.05
N PRO A 12 -2.73 8.35 -12.95
CA PRO A 12 -3.32 7.10 -13.38
C PRO A 12 -2.23 6.14 -13.91
N PRO A 13 -2.29 4.83 -13.60
CA PRO A 13 -3.42 4.11 -13.00
C PRO A 13 -3.33 3.91 -11.47
N LEU A 14 -2.30 4.44 -10.81
CA LEU A 14 -2.08 4.26 -9.36
C LEU A 14 -2.76 5.34 -8.51
N ARG A 15 -3.33 6.37 -9.15
CA ARG A 15 -4.10 7.43 -8.50
C ARG A 15 -5.29 6.88 -7.71
N ILE A 16 -5.43 7.32 -6.45
CA ILE A 16 -6.58 7.03 -5.60
C ILE A 16 -7.25 8.37 -5.21
N PRO A 17 -8.33 8.77 -5.91
CA PRO A 17 -8.96 10.05 -5.68
C PRO A 17 -9.64 10.12 -4.31
N LYS A 18 -9.66 11.32 -3.70
CA LYS A 18 -10.42 11.53 -2.46
C LYS A 18 -11.93 11.39 -2.69
N PRO A 19 -12.70 10.85 -1.72
CA PRO A 19 -12.28 10.42 -0.38
C PRO A 19 -11.66 9.00 -0.36
N ASN A 20 -10.37 8.92 -0.03
CA ASN A 20 -9.58 7.68 -0.14
C ASN A 20 -9.20 7.05 1.22
N GLN A 21 -9.58 7.68 2.34
CA GLN A 21 -9.16 7.24 3.68
C GLN A 21 -9.52 5.79 3.98
N LEU A 22 -10.76 5.37 3.66
CA LEU A 22 -11.21 4.00 3.89
C LEU A 22 -10.39 2.98 3.08
N LEU A 23 -10.03 3.33 1.85
CA LEU A 23 -9.25 2.47 0.97
C LEU A 23 -7.82 2.31 1.47
N LEU A 24 -7.19 3.41 1.89
CA LEU A 24 -5.83 3.41 2.45
C LEU A 24 -5.75 2.65 3.79
N VAL A 25 -6.82 2.69 4.60
CA VAL A 25 -6.95 1.86 5.80
C VAL A 25 -7.06 0.37 5.42
N ALA A 26 -7.88 0.04 4.42
CA ALA A 26 -8.06 -1.33 3.94
C ALA A 26 -6.78 -1.96 3.33
N MET A 27 -5.78 -1.16 2.96
CA MET A 27 -4.48 -1.66 2.47
C MET A 27 -3.59 -2.26 3.57
N ASP A 28 -3.93 -2.08 4.85
CA ASP A 28 -3.21 -2.63 6.00
C ASP A 28 -1.68 -2.41 5.96
N LEU A 29 -1.27 -1.18 5.68
CA LEU A 29 0.14 -0.82 5.54
C LEU A 29 0.82 -0.73 6.91
N PRO A 30 2.04 -1.29 7.06
CA PRO A 30 2.78 -1.19 8.30
C PRO A 30 3.34 0.23 8.53
N ILE A 31 3.13 0.72 9.75
CA ILE A 31 3.61 1.99 10.28
C ILE A 31 4.81 1.69 11.19
N CYS A 32 5.92 2.36 10.94
CA CYS A 32 7.16 2.28 11.70
C CYS A 32 7.26 3.38 12.76
N GLU A 33 8.28 3.29 13.61
CA GLU A 33 8.61 4.31 14.62
C GLU A 33 8.57 5.74 14.03
N ASP A 34 8.07 6.68 14.84
CA ASP A 34 7.76 8.08 14.48
C ASP A 34 6.65 8.25 13.43
N ASP A 35 5.65 7.36 13.37
CA ASP A 35 4.52 7.42 12.43
C ASP A 35 4.95 7.40 10.94
N ARG A 36 6.11 6.82 10.64
CA ARG A 36 6.65 6.76 9.26
C ARG A 36 6.24 5.48 8.55
N MET A 37 6.02 5.56 7.24
CA MET A 37 5.81 4.40 6.37
C MET A 37 6.94 4.29 5.35
N HIS A 38 7.38 3.07 5.05
CA HIS A 38 8.36 2.84 3.99
C HIS A 38 7.70 2.84 2.61
N CYS A 39 8.36 3.50 1.66
CA CYS A 39 7.92 3.58 0.25
C CYS A 39 7.66 2.19 -0.37
N VAL A 40 8.46 1.19 0.02
CA VAL A 40 8.28 -0.20 -0.43
C VAL A 40 6.93 -0.78 -0.01
N ASN A 41 6.47 -0.52 1.21
CA ASN A 41 5.17 -1.01 1.68
C ASN A 41 4.03 -0.27 1.00
N ILE A 42 4.19 1.03 0.77
CA ILE A 42 3.22 1.84 0.03
C ILE A 42 3.09 1.33 -1.41
N LEU A 43 4.21 1.10 -2.09
CA LEU A 43 4.23 0.59 -3.46
C LEU A 43 3.60 -0.80 -3.56
N ASP A 44 3.92 -1.70 -2.62
CA ASP A 44 3.33 -3.04 -2.55
C ASP A 44 1.81 -2.97 -2.36
N GLY A 45 1.31 -2.13 -1.45
CA GLY A 45 -0.12 -1.93 -1.23
C GLY A 45 -0.86 -1.34 -2.43
N LEU A 46 -0.29 -0.30 -3.05
CA LEU A 46 -0.87 0.32 -4.26
C LEU A 46 -0.90 -0.65 -5.43
N THR A 47 0.17 -1.42 -5.63
CA THR A 47 0.26 -2.40 -6.72
C THR A 47 -0.72 -3.54 -6.50
N LYS A 48 -0.85 -4.05 -5.28
CA LYS A 48 -1.86 -5.08 -4.95
C LYS A 48 -3.28 -4.57 -5.13
N HIS A 49 -3.55 -3.34 -4.71
CA HIS A 49 -4.85 -2.70 -4.93
C HIS A 49 -5.17 -2.58 -6.42
N PHE A 50 -4.23 -2.08 -7.22
CA PHE A 50 -4.41 -1.95 -8.65
C PHE A 50 -4.59 -3.32 -9.34
N LEU A 51 -3.71 -4.29 -9.05
CA LEU A 51 -3.79 -5.64 -9.60
C LEU A 51 -5.03 -6.41 -9.13
N GLY A 52 -5.54 -6.17 -7.93
CA GLY A 52 -6.77 -6.78 -7.42
C GLY A 52 -8.05 -6.11 -7.93
N THR A 53 -7.98 -4.84 -8.34
CA THR A 53 -9.08 -4.11 -9.00
C THR A 53 -9.20 -4.49 -10.47
N LEU A 54 -8.07 -4.76 -11.14
CA LEU A 54 -8.07 -5.44 -12.42
C LEU A 54 -8.59 -6.85 -12.18
N ASP A 55 -9.71 -7.21 -12.80
CA ASP A 55 -10.31 -8.53 -12.71
C ASP A 55 -9.24 -9.57 -13.11
N VAL A 56 -8.57 -10.17 -12.12
CA VAL A 56 -7.44 -11.11 -12.28
C VAL A 56 -7.87 -12.40 -12.97
N SER A 57 -9.16 -12.55 -13.27
CA SER A 57 -9.72 -13.52 -14.20
C SER A 57 -9.30 -13.29 -15.66
N ALA A 58 -8.99 -12.04 -16.06
CA ALA A 58 -8.49 -11.70 -17.40
C ALA A 58 -6.97 -11.92 -17.55
N LEU A 59 -6.23 -11.91 -16.44
CA LEU A 59 -4.79 -12.22 -16.42
C LEU A 59 -4.63 -13.72 -16.10
N GLY A 60 -4.96 -14.55 -17.08
CA GLY A 60 -4.94 -16.00 -16.95
C GLY A 60 -3.67 -16.53 -16.28
N THR A 61 -3.87 -17.32 -15.23
CA THR A 61 -2.92 -18.32 -14.71
C THR A 61 -1.54 -17.77 -14.31
N GLY A 62 -1.36 -17.54 -13.01
CA GLY A 62 -0.11 -17.96 -12.39
C GLY A 62 1.00 -16.93 -12.30
N THR A 63 0.71 -15.74 -11.77
CA THR A 63 1.71 -15.10 -10.92
C THR A 63 1.05 -14.62 -9.62
N ASN A 64 1.15 -15.44 -8.58
CA ASN A 64 1.45 -14.88 -7.27
C ASN A 64 2.78 -14.16 -7.47
N ILE A 65 2.78 -12.93 -7.99
CA ILE A 65 3.95 -12.07 -7.95
C ILE A 65 4.08 -11.70 -6.48
N ALA A 66 4.55 -12.66 -5.68
CA ALA A 66 5.16 -12.37 -4.41
C ALA A 66 6.43 -11.61 -4.78
N ILE A 67 6.28 -10.31 -5.07
CA ILE A 67 7.39 -9.39 -5.07
C ILE A 67 7.84 -9.43 -3.62
N ASP A 68 8.87 -10.23 -3.34
CA ASP A 68 9.42 -10.37 -1.99
C ASP A 68 10.24 -9.11 -1.67
N MET A 69 9.57 -7.96 -1.67
CA MET A 69 10.14 -6.68 -1.30
C MET A 69 10.50 -6.63 0.20
N LYS A 70 10.21 -7.70 0.96
CA LYS A 70 10.68 -7.86 2.33
C LYS A 70 12.20 -7.98 2.41
N LYS A 71 12.84 -8.47 1.35
CA LYS A 71 14.30 -8.65 1.28
C LYS A 71 15.08 -7.33 1.28
N ASP A 72 14.49 -6.25 0.74
CA ASP A 72 15.13 -4.92 0.64
C ASP A 72 14.77 -3.98 1.80
N ARG A 73 14.18 -4.50 2.88
CA ARG A 73 13.83 -3.68 4.03
C ARG A 73 15.10 -3.22 4.76
N PRO A 74 15.23 -1.92 5.10
CA PRO A 74 16.36 -1.43 5.89
C PRO A 74 16.45 -2.15 7.24
N LYS A 75 17.66 -2.26 7.80
CA LYS A 75 17.89 -2.88 9.12
C LYS A 75 17.12 -2.20 10.25
N ASP A 76 16.74 -0.94 10.05
CA ASP A 76 15.98 -0.13 11.00
C ASP A 76 14.45 -0.23 10.78
N TYR A 77 13.98 -1.20 9.97
CA TYR A 77 12.56 -1.47 9.77
C TYR A 77 11.94 -2.04 11.05
N ARG A 78 11.28 -1.17 11.84
CA ARG A 78 10.58 -1.52 13.08
C ARG A 78 9.11 -1.17 12.98
N PRO A 79 8.25 -2.10 12.50
CA PRO A 79 6.82 -1.87 12.44
C PRO A 79 6.23 -1.88 13.86
N ILE A 80 5.54 -0.81 14.24
CA ILE A 80 4.88 -0.64 15.53
C ILE A 80 3.36 -0.77 15.45
N ALA A 81 2.76 -0.48 14.29
CA ALA A 81 1.32 -0.56 14.06
C ALA A 81 1.02 -0.79 12.57
N THR A 82 -0.25 -0.98 12.21
CA THR A 82 -0.70 -0.96 10.81
C THR A 82 -1.79 0.08 10.60
N THR A 83 -2.07 0.44 9.36
CA THR A 83 -3.14 1.40 9.04
C THR A 83 -4.53 0.93 9.48
N LEU A 84 -4.77 -0.38 9.65
CA LEU A 84 -6.00 -0.91 10.25
C LEU A 84 -6.16 -0.57 11.74
N GLN A 85 -5.05 -0.49 12.49
CA GLN A 85 -5.07 -0.27 13.94
C GLN A 85 -5.22 1.22 14.31
N ARG A 86 -5.12 2.14 13.34
CA ARG A 86 -5.20 3.59 13.55
C ARG A 86 -6.52 4.18 13.08
N GLN A 87 -7.63 3.46 13.24
CA GLN A 87 -8.98 4.01 13.05
C GLN A 87 -9.23 5.12 14.10
N ARG A 88 -9.10 6.37 13.69
CA ARG A 88 -9.61 7.55 14.39
C ARG A 88 -10.42 8.39 13.43
#